data_AF-A0A9Y2NIL4-F1
#
_entry.id   AF-A0A9Y2NIL4-F1
#
_cell.length_a   1.000
_cell.length_b   1.000
_cell.length_c   1.000
_cell.angle_alpha   90.00
_cell.angle_beta   90.00
_cell.angle_gamma   90.00
#
_symmetry.space_group_name_H-M   'P 1'
#
loop_
_entity.id
_entity.type
_entity.pdbx_description
1 polymer ?
#
loop_
_entity_poly.entity_id
_entity_poly.type
_entity_poly.pdbx_seq_one_letter_code
_entity_poly.pdbx_strand_id
1 'polypeptide(L)'
;MPIPESFRTHWWRVALVVAAVVVACFSTSPFAGLFGLVPILVWCSLAPSRRTGLIVGMVLLALLAWFVLPGALDFAGRWVPAPIEVYWLHTTLAAVVCAIGARRGFLRLFLLVVAGFVVTGGALFAAYESPPAGEGVAPGPAQLRITRDFECGSHNCWGVLEATGDGAPEVLREYLAEKNFTPAPPSEISRGSRFCRSTGLLVDHEVCAEVRPRGTDAAQVEWHVN
;
A
#
# COMPACT_ATOMS: atom_id res chain seq x y z
N MET A 1 12.79 -33.37 25.14
CA MET A 1 11.65 -33.80 24.30
C MET A 1 12.14 -33.90 22.85
N PRO A 2 12.01 -35.04 22.18
CA PRO A 2 12.33 -35.14 20.75
C PRO A 2 11.36 -34.26 19.95
N ILE A 3 11.90 -33.45 19.02
CA ILE A 3 11.11 -32.63 18.13
C ILE A 3 10.35 -33.57 17.16
N PRO A 4 9.03 -33.40 16.99
CA PRO A 4 8.25 -34.25 16.06
C PRO A 4 8.85 -34.21 14.66
N GLU A 5 8.94 -35.36 13.98
CA GLU A 5 9.50 -35.44 12.62
C GLU A 5 8.79 -34.52 11.63
N SER A 6 7.48 -34.32 11.79
CA SER A 6 6.69 -33.37 11.00
C SER A 6 7.21 -31.94 11.08
N PHE A 7 7.72 -31.52 12.24
CA PHE A 7 8.30 -30.19 12.44
C PHE A 7 9.65 -30.07 11.72
N ARG A 8 10.47 -31.13 11.76
CA ARG A 8 11.75 -31.19 11.05
C ARG A 8 11.60 -31.08 9.52
N THR A 9 10.50 -31.56 8.97
CA THR A 9 10.26 -31.54 7.50
C THR A 9 9.55 -30.28 7.03
N HIS A 10 8.76 -29.63 7.89
CA HIS A 10 7.88 -28.51 7.51
C HIS A 10 8.19 -27.16 8.17
N TRP A 11 9.20 -27.05 9.04
CA TRP A 11 9.57 -25.78 9.70
C TRP A 11 9.79 -24.62 8.72
N TRP A 12 10.28 -24.90 7.50
CA TRP A 12 10.53 -23.88 6.48
C TRP A 12 9.25 -23.15 6.05
N ARG A 13 8.09 -23.82 6.11
CA ARG A 13 6.78 -23.20 5.84
C ARG A 13 6.44 -22.18 6.91
N VAL A 14 6.68 -22.53 8.18
CA VAL A 14 6.47 -21.63 9.31
C VAL A 14 7.39 -20.43 9.21
N ALA A 15 8.69 -20.65 8.96
CA ALA A 15 9.66 -19.57 8.79
C ALA A 15 9.26 -18.61 7.66
N LEU A 16 8.81 -19.15 6.52
CA LEU A 16 8.36 -18.35 5.39
C LEU A 16 7.11 -17.52 5.73
N VAL A 17 6.12 -18.13 6.38
CA VAL A 17 4.89 -17.43 6.79
C VAL A 17 5.20 -16.34 7.81
N VAL A 18 6.06 -16.61 8.79
CA VAL A 18 6.48 -15.59 9.77
C VAL A 18 7.17 -14.43 9.09
N ALA A 19 8.11 -14.69 8.18
CA ALA A 19 8.78 -13.63 7.42
C ALA A 19 7.79 -12.81 6.58
N ALA A 20 6.82 -13.48 5.94
CA ALA A 20 5.78 -12.81 5.18
C ALA A 20 4.89 -11.92 6.06
N VAL A 21 4.48 -12.39 7.23
CA VAL A 21 3.70 -11.62 8.20
C VAL A 21 4.47 -10.37 8.65
N VAL A 22 5.76 -10.51 8.95
CA VAL A 22 6.62 -9.37 9.31
C VAL A 22 6.62 -8.33 8.19
N VAL A 23 6.79 -8.75 6.94
CA VAL A 23 6.72 -7.83 5.78
C VAL A 23 5.35 -7.17 5.69
N ALA A 24 4.26 -7.94 5.81
CA ALA A 24 2.90 -7.42 5.72
C ALA A 24 2.56 -6.40 6.81
N CYS A 25 3.18 -6.47 8.00
CA CYS A 25 3.02 -5.48 9.06
C CYS A 25 3.51 -4.08 8.68
N PHE A 26 4.37 -3.95 7.66
CA PHE A 26 4.79 -2.65 7.13
C PHE A 26 3.82 -2.09 6.09
N SER A 27 2.74 -2.78 5.75
CA SER A 27 1.79 -2.28 4.77
C SER A 27 1.02 -1.06 5.28
N THR A 28 0.98 -0.02 4.45
CA THR A 28 0.17 1.19 4.68
C THR A 28 -1.34 0.90 4.65
N SER A 29 -1.75 -0.22 4.06
CA SER A 29 -3.12 -0.74 4.10
C SER A 29 -3.12 -2.12 4.76
N PRO A 30 -3.64 -2.26 5.99
CA PRO A 30 -3.68 -3.54 6.71
C PRO A 30 -4.35 -4.65 5.90
N PHE A 31 -5.40 -4.32 5.16
CA PHE A 31 -6.11 -5.27 4.31
C PHE A 31 -5.28 -5.71 3.10
N ALA A 32 -4.58 -4.79 2.43
CA ALA A 32 -3.66 -5.13 1.33
C ALA A 32 -2.52 -6.03 1.83
N GLY A 33 -1.92 -5.68 2.98
CA GLY A 33 -0.88 -6.50 3.61
C GLY A 33 -1.34 -7.92 3.91
N LEU A 34 -2.52 -8.09 4.52
CA LEU A 34 -3.11 -9.40 4.80
C LEU A 34 -3.40 -10.18 3.51
N PHE A 35 -3.93 -9.52 2.48
CA PHE A 35 -4.22 -10.16 1.20
C PHE A 35 -2.94 -10.61 0.48
N GLY A 36 -1.86 -9.83 0.61
CA GLY A 36 -0.53 -10.19 0.13
C GLY A 36 0.04 -11.48 0.72
N LEU A 37 -0.45 -11.95 1.88
CA LEU A 37 -0.03 -13.23 2.48
C LEU A 37 -0.66 -14.44 1.78
N VAL A 38 -1.81 -14.28 1.14
CA VAL A 38 -2.61 -15.39 0.60
C VAL A 38 -1.80 -16.24 -0.39
N PRO A 39 -1.05 -15.69 -1.36
CA PRO A 39 -0.26 -16.51 -2.28
C PRO A 39 0.82 -17.35 -1.59
N ILE A 40 1.42 -16.85 -0.50
CA ILE A 40 2.43 -17.57 0.28
C ILE A 40 1.80 -18.75 1.03
N LEU A 41 0.60 -18.55 1.60
CA LEU A 41 -0.17 -19.62 2.24
C LEU A 41 -0.59 -20.69 1.24
N VAL A 42 -1.10 -20.28 0.07
CA VAL A 42 -1.44 -21.18 -1.03
C VAL A 42 -0.21 -21.97 -1.47
N TRP A 43 0.94 -21.32 -1.64
CA TRP A 43 2.20 -21.97 -2.00
C TRP A 43 2.65 -23.01 -0.99
N CYS A 44 2.55 -22.71 0.31
CA CYS A 44 2.91 -23.66 1.37
C CYS A 44 2.12 -24.99 1.25
N SER A 45 0.88 -24.94 0.77
CA SER A 45 0.05 -26.13 0.52
C SER A 45 0.40 -26.88 -0.79
N LEU A 46 0.96 -26.18 -1.78
CA LEU A 46 1.20 -26.71 -3.13
C LEU A 46 2.64 -27.20 -3.34
N ALA A 47 3.60 -26.70 -2.56
CA ALA A 47 5.02 -26.98 -2.74
C ALA A 47 5.33 -28.49 -2.80
N PRO A 48 5.93 -28.99 -3.90
CA PRO A 48 6.16 -30.43 -4.10
C PRO A 48 7.37 -30.97 -3.34
N SER A 49 8.34 -30.10 -3.01
CA SER A 49 9.55 -30.47 -2.29
C SER A 49 10.04 -29.31 -1.43
N ARG A 50 10.93 -29.58 -0.46
CA ARG A 50 11.54 -28.54 0.37
C ARG A 50 12.37 -27.56 -0.45
N ARG A 51 13.16 -28.05 -1.42
CA ARG A 51 14.05 -27.20 -2.24
C ARG A 51 13.24 -26.24 -3.10
N THR A 52 12.27 -26.75 -3.85
CA THR A 52 11.37 -25.92 -4.66
C THR A 52 10.54 -25.00 -3.77
N GLY A 53 10.05 -25.52 -2.65
CA GLY A 53 9.29 -24.78 -1.64
C GLY A 53 10.01 -23.53 -1.15
N LEU A 54 11.29 -23.67 -0.80
CA LEU A 54 12.15 -22.56 -0.38
C LEU A 54 12.43 -21.58 -1.51
N ILE A 55 12.83 -22.05 -2.70
CA ILE A 55 13.18 -21.17 -3.82
C ILE A 55 11.99 -20.29 -4.20
N VAL A 56 10.85 -20.90 -4.48
CA VAL A 56 9.63 -20.17 -4.85
C VAL A 56 9.12 -19.34 -3.67
N GLY A 57 9.21 -19.86 -2.44
CA GLY A 57 8.85 -19.10 -1.25
C GLY A 57 9.64 -17.81 -1.12
N MET A 58 10.96 -17.84 -1.34
CA MET A 58 11.81 -16.65 -1.32
C MET A 58 11.45 -15.67 -2.44
N VAL A 59 11.10 -16.15 -3.63
CA VAL A 59 10.63 -15.28 -4.73
C VAL A 59 9.31 -14.61 -4.36
N LEU A 60 8.37 -15.34 -3.78
CA LEU A 60 7.09 -14.77 -3.31
C LEU A 60 7.29 -13.77 -2.19
N LEU A 61 8.22 -14.03 -1.26
CA LEU A 61 8.55 -13.10 -0.19
C LEU A 61 9.21 -11.83 -0.74
N ALA A 62 10.10 -11.96 -1.72
CA ALA A 62 10.71 -10.82 -2.40
C ALA A 62 9.68 -9.98 -3.16
N LEU A 63 8.73 -10.64 -3.84
CA LEU A 63 7.60 -9.96 -4.47
C LEU A 63 6.74 -9.23 -3.44
N LEU A 64 6.34 -9.88 -2.35
CA LEU A 64 5.56 -9.23 -1.29
C LEU A 64 6.30 -8.01 -0.72
N ALA A 65 7.60 -8.15 -0.43
CA ALA A 65 8.44 -7.07 0.05
C ALA A 65 8.52 -5.91 -0.95
N TRP A 66 8.63 -6.19 -2.25
CA TRP A 66 8.62 -5.17 -3.30
C TRP A 66 7.30 -4.41 -3.37
N PHE A 67 6.16 -5.08 -3.14
CA PHE A 67 4.85 -4.44 -3.15
C PHE A 67 4.53 -3.65 -1.88
N VAL A 68 5.14 -4.00 -0.75
CA VAL A 68 4.81 -3.42 0.56
C VAL A 68 5.82 -2.37 1.03
N LEU A 69 7.11 -2.67 0.96
CA LEU A 69 8.14 -1.85 1.60
C LEU A 69 8.34 -0.48 0.96
N PRO A 70 8.29 -0.29 -0.38
CA PRO A 70 8.48 1.03 -0.96
C PRO A 70 7.49 2.08 -0.43
N GLY A 71 6.21 1.71 -0.28
CA GLY A 71 5.19 2.60 0.29
C GLY A 71 5.44 2.91 1.77
N ALA A 72 5.94 1.95 2.54
CA ALA A 72 6.32 2.15 3.94
C ALA A 72 7.53 3.08 4.11
N LEU A 73 8.38 3.18 3.07
CA LEU A 73 9.56 4.04 3.01
C LEU A 73 9.26 5.36 2.28
N ASP A 74 7.99 5.67 2.04
CA ASP A 74 7.51 6.87 1.33
C ASP A 74 8.09 7.04 -0.08
N PHE A 75 8.57 5.96 -0.73
CA PHE A 75 9.04 6.03 -2.11
C PHE A 75 7.87 6.34 -3.06
N ALA A 76 8.18 7.05 -4.14
CA ALA A 76 7.21 7.43 -5.16
C ALA A 76 7.72 7.15 -6.59
N GLY A 77 6.82 7.24 -7.56
CA GLY A 77 7.09 7.09 -8.99
C GLY A 77 6.57 5.79 -9.58
N ARG A 78 6.73 5.66 -10.91
CA ARG A 78 6.19 4.57 -11.72
C ARG A 78 6.74 3.17 -11.45
N TRP A 79 7.74 3.06 -10.58
CA TRP A 79 8.33 1.79 -10.17
C TRP A 79 7.90 1.36 -8.76
N VAL A 80 7.11 2.20 -8.09
CA VAL A 80 6.58 1.95 -6.76
C VAL A 80 5.15 1.42 -6.91
N PRO A 81 4.86 0.19 -6.46
CA PRO A 81 3.53 -0.37 -6.59
C PRO A 81 2.49 0.43 -5.82
N ALA A 82 1.32 0.63 -6.44
CA ALA A 82 0.19 1.23 -5.73
C ALA A 82 -0.47 0.16 -4.83
N PRO A 83 -1.09 0.54 -3.68
CA PRO A 83 -1.72 -0.42 -2.77
C PRO A 83 -2.76 -1.32 -3.45
N ILE A 84 -3.48 -0.79 -4.44
CA ILE A 84 -4.49 -1.53 -5.22
C ILE A 84 -3.86 -2.67 -6.04
N GLU A 85 -2.61 -2.53 -6.47
CA GLU A 85 -1.91 -3.53 -7.28
C GLU A 85 -1.52 -4.77 -6.47
N VAL A 86 -1.53 -4.68 -5.13
CA VAL A 86 -1.36 -5.85 -4.25
C VAL A 86 -2.49 -6.87 -4.46
N TYR A 87 -3.71 -6.39 -4.73
CA TYR A 87 -4.86 -7.28 -4.88
C TYR A 87 -4.83 -8.06 -6.19
N TRP A 88 -4.57 -7.42 -7.32
CA TRP A 88 -4.61 -8.09 -8.62
C TRP A 88 -3.23 -8.42 -9.20
N LEU A 89 -2.28 -7.48 -9.21
CA LEU A 89 -1.01 -7.67 -9.89
C LEU A 89 -0.09 -8.60 -9.09
N HIS A 90 0.08 -8.34 -7.79
CA HIS A 90 0.88 -9.21 -6.94
C HIS A 90 0.33 -10.65 -6.90
N THR A 91 -0.98 -10.83 -6.77
CA THR A 91 -1.60 -12.17 -6.78
C THR A 91 -1.45 -12.86 -8.12
N THR A 92 -1.55 -12.13 -9.24
CA THR A 92 -1.32 -12.67 -10.59
C THR A 92 0.12 -13.12 -10.78
N LEU A 93 1.09 -12.27 -10.45
CA LEU A 93 2.51 -12.60 -10.52
C LEU A 93 2.83 -13.81 -9.62
N ALA A 94 2.33 -13.80 -8.38
CA ALA A 94 2.52 -14.89 -7.44
C ALA A 94 1.89 -16.21 -7.94
N ALA A 95 0.71 -16.16 -8.56
CA ALA A 95 0.07 -17.33 -9.16
C ALA A 95 0.90 -17.90 -10.31
N VAL A 96 1.49 -17.05 -11.16
CA VAL A 96 2.40 -17.47 -12.24
C VAL A 96 3.64 -18.15 -11.67
N VAL A 97 4.29 -17.54 -10.68
CA VAL A 97 5.47 -18.13 -10.01
C VAL A 97 5.12 -19.48 -9.38
N CYS A 98 3.96 -19.57 -8.70
CA CYS A 98 3.47 -20.82 -8.11
C CYS A 98 3.17 -21.89 -9.18
N ALA A 99 2.59 -21.51 -10.32
CA ALA A 99 2.28 -22.42 -11.42
C ALA A 99 3.55 -23.04 -12.00
N ILE A 100 4.58 -22.22 -12.23
CA ILE A 100 5.90 -22.68 -12.71
C ILE A 100 6.54 -23.64 -11.71
N GLY A 101 6.47 -23.32 -10.41
CA GLY A 101 7.10 -24.09 -9.35
C GLY A 101 6.40 -25.41 -9.01
N ALA A 102 5.07 -25.42 -8.95
CA ALA A 102 4.29 -26.60 -8.55
C ALA A 102 3.91 -27.50 -9.72
N ARG A 103 3.70 -26.93 -10.93
CA ARG A 103 3.15 -27.62 -12.11
C ARG A 103 1.85 -28.40 -11.84
N ARG A 104 1.11 -28.02 -10.80
CA ARG A 104 -0.14 -28.63 -10.35
C ARG A 104 -0.98 -27.62 -9.58
N GLY A 105 -2.27 -27.90 -9.39
CA GLY A 105 -3.16 -27.03 -8.62
C GLY A 105 -3.62 -25.78 -9.36
N PHE A 106 -3.65 -25.83 -10.69
CA PHE A 106 -4.08 -24.72 -11.56
C PHE A 106 -5.42 -24.12 -11.16
N LEU A 107 -6.39 -24.94 -10.73
CA LEU A 107 -7.69 -24.45 -10.25
C LEU A 107 -7.55 -23.51 -9.04
N ARG A 108 -6.70 -23.85 -8.06
CA ARG A 108 -6.47 -22.99 -6.88
C ARG A 108 -5.79 -21.67 -7.25
N LEU A 109 -4.83 -21.74 -8.18
CA LEU A 109 -4.12 -20.56 -8.67
C LEU A 109 -5.03 -19.66 -9.50
N PHE A 110 -5.91 -20.25 -10.32
CA PHE A 110 -6.93 -19.53 -11.06
C PHE A 110 -7.91 -18.82 -10.11
N LEU A 111 -8.42 -19.52 -9.10
CA LEU A 111 -9.28 -18.92 -8.07
C LEU A 111 -8.58 -17.80 -7.30
N LEU A 112 -7.29 -17.92 -7.03
CA LEU A 112 -6.49 -16.85 -6.41
C LEU A 112 -6.47 -15.59 -7.27
N VAL A 113 -6.23 -15.74 -8.58
CA VAL A 113 -6.25 -14.61 -9.53
C VAL A 113 -7.63 -13.97 -9.58
N VAL A 114 -8.68 -14.79 -9.76
CA VAL A 114 -10.07 -14.30 -9.79
C VAL A 114 -10.42 -13.56 -8.50
N ALA A 115 -10.07 -14.11 -7.34
CA ALA A 115 -10.27 -13.45 -6.05
C ALA A 115 -9.53 -12.11 -5.98
N GLY A 116 -8.30 -12.04 -6.49
CA GLY A 116 -7.54 -10.80 -6.61
C GLY A 116 -8.29 -9.72 -7.39
N PHE A 117 -8.81 -10.05 -8.57
CA PHE A 117 -9.62 -9.12 -9.37
C PHE A 117 -10.94 -8.72 -8.71
N VAL A 118 -11.63 -9.66 -8.07
CA VAL A 118 -12.89 -9.38 -7.34
C VAL A 118 -12.62 -8.42 -6.18
N VAL A 119 -11.56 -8.66 -5.40
CA VAL A 119 -11.18 -7.78 -4.29
C VAL A 119 -10.75 -6.41 -4.81
N THR A 120 -10.00 -6.33 -5.92
CA THR A 120 -9.69 -5.05 -6.57
C THR A 120 -10.97 -4.28 -6.94
N GLY A 121 -11.94 -4.95 -7.57
CA GLY A 121 -13.21 -4.31 -7.94
C GLY A 121 -13.96 -3.80 -6.72
N GLY A 122 -14.04 -4.59 -5.65
CA GLY A 122 -14.64 -4.17 -4.38
C GLY A 122 -13.90 -3.02 -3.70
N ALA A 123 -12.57 -3.02 -3.72
CA ALA A 123 -11.75 -1.96 -3.15
C ALA A 123 -11.88 -0.65 -3.93
N LEU A 124 -11.92 -0.69 -5.26
CA LEU A 124 -12.17 0.48 -6.10
C LEU A 124 -13.57 1.05 -5.86
N PHE A 125 -14.57 0.18 -5.74
CA PHE A 125 -15.94 0.59 -5.41
C PHE A 125 -16.02 1.24 -4.03
N ALA A 126 -15.38 0.64 -3.02
CA ALA A 126 -15.33 1.20 -1.67
C ALA A 126 -14.57 2.54 -1.63
N ALA A 127 -13.44 2.64 -2.35
CA ALA A 127 -12.64 3.85 -2.44
C ALA A 127 -13.43 5.03 -3.04
N TYR A 128 -14.36 4.76 -3.95
CA TYR A 128 -15.26 5.76 -4.51
C TYR A 128 -16.21 6.36 -3.45
N GLU A 129 -16.59 5.58 -2.43
CA GLU A 129 -17.53 6.00 -1.39
C GLU A 129 -16.86 6.39 -0.06
N SER A 130 -15.59 6.04 0.13
CA SER A 130 -14.88 6.22 1.40
C SER A 130 -13.95 7.45 1.41
N PRO A 131 -13.77 8.11 2.56
CA PRO A 131 -12.76 9.16 2.69
C PRO A 131 -11.35 8.61 2.48
N PRO A 132 -10.44 9.40 1.86
CA PRO A 132 -9.08 8.95 1.64
C PRO A 132 -8.37 8.72 2.98
N ALA A 133 -7.46 7.74 2.98
CA ALA A 133 -6.71 7.40 4.17
C ALA A 133 -5.62 8.45 4.44
N GLY A 134 -4.51 8.06 5.10
CA GLY A 134 -3.42 9.00 5.38
C GLY A 134 -2.64 9.40 4.12
N GLU A 135 -2.51 8.50 3.14
CA GLU A 135 -1.89 8.72 1.83
C GLU A 135 -0.53 9.45 1.83
N GLY A 136 0.23 9.34 2.93
CA GLY A 136 1.49 10.06 3.14
C GLY A 136 1.34 11.51 3.57
N VAL A 137 0.13 12.08 3.54
CA VAL A 137 -0.20 13.40 4.08
C VAL A 137 -0.37 13.33 5.60
N ALA A 138 -0.97 12.23 6.09
CA ALA A 138 -1.13 11.92 7.51
C ALA A 138 -0.27 10.71 7.93
N PRO A 139 0.30 10.71 9.15
CA PRO A 139 0.26 11.78 10.15
C PRO A 139 1.06 13.01 9.70
N GLY A 140 0.60 14.22 9.99
CA GLY A 140 1.36 15.43 9.63
C GLY A 140 2.61 15.62 10.53
N PRO A 141 3.37 16.72 10.32
CA PRO A 141 4.63 16.95 11.01
C PRO A 141 4.44 17.05 12.52
N ALA A 142 5.32 16.39 13.28
CA ALA A 142 5.22 16.28 14.73
C ALA A 142 5.36 17.62 15.49
N GLN A 143 5.89 18.66 14.84
CA GLN A 143 6.02 19.99 15.45
C GLN A 143 4.71 20.79 15.46
N LEU A 144 3.72 20.40 14.64
CA LEU A 144 2.45 21.12 14.53
C LEU A 144 1.35 20.40 15.31
N ARG A 145 0.43 21.18 15.86
CA ARG A 145 -0.80 20.63 16.42
C ARG A 145 -1.78 20.40 15.29
N ILE A 146 -2.18 19.15 15.13
CA ILE A 146 -2.94 18.69 13.98
C ILE A 146 -4.32 18.18 14.40
N THR A 147 -5.36 18.67 13.73
CA THR A 147 -6.70 18.11 13.74
C THR A 147 -7.00 17.52 12.37
N ARG A 148 -7.51 16.29 12.35
CA ARG A 148 -7.86 15.58 11.12
C ARG A 148 -9.37 15.44 11.04
N ASP A 149 -9.92 15.80 9.90
CA ASP A 149 -11.31 15.61 9.54
C ASP A 149 -11.40 15.03 8.11
N PHE A 150 -12.61 14.72 7.67
CA PHE A 150 -12.90 14.32 6.30
C PHE A 150 -14.19 14.98 5.84
N GLU A 151 -14.20 15.42 4.59
CA GLU A 151 -15.38 16.02 3.98
C GLU A 151 -15.75 15.21 2.74
N CYS A 152 -17.05 15.04 2.51
CA CYS A 152 -17.59 14.34 1.36
C CYS A 152 -18.55 15.25 0.60
N GLY A 153 -18.29 15.44 -0.69
CA GLY A 153 -19.18 16.14 -1.61
C GLY A 153 -20.02 15.19 -2.47
N SER A 154 -20.75 15.73 -3.44
CA SER A 154 -21.59 14.94 -4.35
C SER A 154 -20.83 14.00 -5.29
N HIS A 155 -19.50 14.13 -5.39
CA HIS A 155 -18.68 13.39 -6.35
C HIS A 155 -17.52 12.61 -5.75
N ASN A 156 -16.96 13.01 -4.60
CA ASN A 156 -15.85 12.33 -3.94
C ASN A 156 -15.70 12.82 -2.49
N CYS A 157 -15.02 12.03 -1.67
CA CYS A 157 -14.54 12.42 -0.35
C CYS A 157 -13.08 12.88 -0.41
N TRP A 158 -12.69 13.78 0.50
CA TRP A 158 -11.33 14.26 0.65
C TRP A 158 -10.95 14.39 2.12
N GLY A 159 -9.64 14.32 2.38
CA GLY A 159 -9.12 14.48 3.72
C GLY A 159 -8.86 15.94 4.01
N VAL A 160 -9.10 16.35 5.27
CA VAL A 160 -8.77 17.70 5.75
C VAL A 160 -7.87 17.56 6.98
N LEU A 161 -6.78 18.33 6.97
CA LEU A 161 -5.82 18.39 8.05
C LEU A 161 -5.59 19.86 8.39
N GLU A 162 -6.06 20.29 9.54
CA GLU A 162 -5.76 21.62 10.05
C GLU A 162 -4.53 21.53 10.96
N ALA A 163 -3.56 22.39 10.69
CA ALA A 163 -2.31 22.46 11.44
C ALA A 163 -2.15 23.86 12.04
N THR A 164 -1.77 23.91 13.31
CA THR A 164 -1.49 25.14 14.06
C THR A 164 -0.10 25.07 14.69
N GLY A 165 0.63 26.17 14.63
CA GLY A 165 2.03 26.30 15.10
C GLY A 165 2.83 27.28 14.24
N ASP A 166 3.96 27.75 14.77
CA ASP A 166 4.78 28.76 14.13
C ASP A 166 5.22 28.34 12.71
N GLY A 167 4.91 29.18 11.71
CA GLY A 167 5.26 28.89 10.31
C GLY A 167 4.58 27.62 9.75
N ALA A 168 3.39 27.27 10.25
CA ALA A 168 2.67 26.05 9.84
C ALA A 168 2.57 25.85 8.31
N PRO A 169 2.30 26.88 7.47
CA PRO A 169 2.26 26.69 6.02
C PRO A 169 3.60 26.23 5.45
N GLU A 170 4.72 26.79 5.90
CA GLU A 170 6.07 26.47 5.42
C GLU A 170 6.48 25.06 5.86
N VAL A 171 6.28 24.75 7.14
CA VAL A 171 6.57 23.41 7.71
C VAL A 171 5.81 22.32 6.98
N LEU A 172 4.54 22.56 6.62
CA LEU A 172 3.75 21.59 5.86
C LEU A 172 4.25 21.39 4.43
N ARG A 173 4.70 22.46 3.76
CA ARG A 173 5.27 22.34 2.41
C ARG A 173 6.56 21.53 2.43
N GLU A 174 7.43 21.77 3.41
CA GLU A 174 8.65 21.00 3.60
C GLU A 174 8.37 19.54 3.92
N TYR A 175 7.40 19.28 4.81
CA TYR A 175 6.95 17.93 5.13
C TYR A 175 6.44 17.18 3.90
N LEU A 176 5.60 17.82 3.07
CA LEU A 176 5.09 17.20 1.84
C LEU A 176 6.22 16.91 0.84
N ALA A 177 7.20 17.81 0.72
CA ALA A 177 8.37 17.60 -0.12
C ALA A 177 9.23 16.41 0.38
N GLU A 178 9.42 16.27 1.69
CA GLU A 178 10.09 15.12 2.31
C GLU A 178 9.36 13.81 2.01
N LYS A 179 8.03 13.85 1.92
CA LYS A 179 7.17 12.72 1.54
C LYS A 179 7.08 12.47 0.03
N ASN A 180 8.00 13.05 -0.74
CA ASN A 180 8.08 12.94 -2.20
C ASN A 180 6.88 13.50 -2.96
N PHE A 181 6.17 14.48 -2.38
CA PHE A 181 5.22 15.28 -3.15
C PHE A 181 5.95 16.39 -3.90
N THR A 182 5.66 16.52 -5.19
CA THR A 182 6.24 17.55 -6.05
C THR A 182 5.27 18.71 -6.25
N PRO A 183 5.74 19.97 -6.34
CA PRO A 183 4.89 21.11 -6.65
C PRO A 183 4.15 20.90 -7.98
N ALA A 184 2.85 21.11 -7.98
CA ALA A 184 1.97 21.02 -9.14
C ALA A 184 1.29 22.38 -9.40
N PRO A 185 0.73 22.61 -10.60
CA PRO A 185 -0.05 23.82 -10.86
C PRO A 185 -1.13 24.01 -9.79
N PRO A 186 -1.28 25.23 -9.24
CA PRO A 186 -2.30 25.49 -8.24
C PRO A 186 -3.68 25.18 -8.81
N SER A 187 -4.56 24.64 -7.97
CA SER A 187 -5.95 24.42 -8.33
C SER A 187 -6.63 25.75 -8.66
N GLU A 188 -7.31 25.79 -9.82
CA GLU A 188 -8.08 26.96 -10.27
C GLU A 188 -9.18 27.34 -9.27
N ILE A 189 -9.64 26.38 -8.45
CA ILE A 189 -10.77 26.55 -7.53
C ILE A 189 -10.31 27.12 -6.20
N SER A 190 -9.16 26.70 -5.68
CA SER A 190 -8.76 26.97 -4.30
C SER A 190 -7.60 27.95 -4.14
N ARG A 191 -6.87 28.26 -5.22
CA ARG A 191 -5.67 29.13 -5.24
C ARG A 191 -4.57 28.73 -4.24
N GLY A 192 -4.64 27.52 -3.66
CA GLY A 192 -3.64 26.99 -2.74
C GLY A 192 -2.41 26.45 -3.46
N SER A 193 -1.29 26.34 -2.75
CA SER A 193 -0.11 25.62 -3.27
C SER A 193 -0.41 24.13 -3.31
N ARG A 194 -0.47 23.55 -4.51
CA ARG A 194 -0.77 22.14 -4.75
C ARG A 194 0.52 21.34 -4.88
N PHE A 195 0.56 20.18 -4.25
CA PHE A 195 1.65 19.22 -4.30
C PHE A 195 1.07 17.86 -4.64
N CYS A 196 1.67 17.13 -5.58
CA CYS A 196 1.18 15.84 -6.02
C CYS A 196 2.28 14.77 -5.95
N ARG A 197 1.86 13.55 -5.64
CA ARG A 197 2.70 12.35 -5.59
C ARG A 197 2.01 11.25 -6.38
N SER A 198 2.73 10.66 -7.32
CA SER A 198 2.24 9.54 -8.13
C SER A 198 2.95 8.24 -7.77
N THR A 199 2.18 7.16 -7.77
CA THR A 199 2.65 5.76 -7.60
C THR A 199 1.88 4.86 -8.56
N GLY A 200 2.28 3.60 -8.68
CA GLY A 200 1.64 2.61 -9.54
C GLY A 200 2.54 2.13 -10.66
N LEU A 201 2.53 0.82 -10.90
CA LEU A 201 3.27 0.18 -11.99
C LEU A 201 2.48 0.19 -13.30
N LEU A 202 1.19 -0.12 -13.22
CA LEU A 202 0.28 -0.29 -14.35
C LEU A 202 -0.94 0.62 -14.26
N VAL A 203 -1.35 0.99 -13.05
CA VAL A 203 -2.41 1.98 -12.82
C VAL A 203 -1.80 3.14 -12.06
N ASP A 204 -1.75 4.32 -12.69
CA ASP A 204 -1.31 5.53 -12.02
C ASP A 204 -2.28 5.85 -10.87
N HIS A 205 -1.72 6.01 -9.68
CA HIS A 205 -2.41 6.41 -8.46
C HIS A 205 -1.80 7.72 -8.00
N GLU A 206 -2.56 8.81 -8.10
CA GLU A 206 -2.07 10.15 -7.81
C GLU A 206 -2.75 10.71 -6.56
N VAL A 207 -1.95 11.13 -5.60
CA VAL A 207 -2.40 11.83 -4.40
C VAL A 207 -1.97 13.27 -4.50
N CYS A 208 -2.91 14.20 -4.44
CA CYS A 208 -2.62 15.63 -4.44
C CYS A 208 -3.08 16.28 -3.14
N ALA A 209 -2.18 17.01 -2.51
CA ALA A 209 -2.40 17.80 -1.31
C ALA A 209 -2.33 19.30 -1.63
N GLU A 210 -3.30 20.06 -1.17
CA GLU A 210 -3.38 21.51 -1.30
C GLU A 210 -3.15 22.16 0.06
N VAL A 211 -2.11 22.98 0.17
CA VAL A 211 -1.83 23.75 1.40
C VAL A 211 -2.44 25.14 1.28
N ARG A 212 -3.41 25.44 2.15
CA ARG A 212 -4.10 26.72 2.28
C ARG A 212 -3.66 27.43 3.56
N PRO A 213 -2.93 28.56 3.47
CA PRO A 213 -2.60 29.34 4.65
C PRO A 213 -3.87 29.98 5.23
N ARG A 214 -4.07 29.84 6.55
CA ARG A 214 -5.12 30.54 7.33
C ARG A 214 -4.56 31.69 8.17
N GLY A 215 -3.23 31.86 8.16
CA GLY A 215 -2.45 32.87 8.85
C GLY A 215 -0.96 32.50 8.74
N THR A 216 -0.11 33.15 9.53
CA THR A 216 1.32 32.79 9.65
C THR A 216 1.51 31.48 10.42
N ASP A 217 0.64 31.23 11.40
CA ASP A 217 0.79 30.11 12.35
C ASP A 217 -0.34 29.08 12.24
N ALA A 218 -1.09 29.13 11.13
CA ALA A 218 -2.19 28.22 10.87
C ALA A 218 -2.29 27.92 9.36
N ALA A 219 -2.46 26.65 9.03
CA ALA A 219 -2.67 26.19 7.67
C ALA A 219 -3.66 25.02 7.65
N GLN A 220 -4.35 24.88 6.53
CA GLN A 220 -5.23 23.77 6.23
C GLN A 220 -4.66 23.01 5.03
N VAL A 221 -4.59 21.70 5.13
CA VAL A 221 -4.18 20.81 4.05
C VAL A 221 -5.37 19.95 3.66
N GLU A 222 -5.78 20.08 2.41
CA GLU A 222 -6.82 19.24 1.83
C GLU A 222 -6.16 18.26 0.87
N TRP A 223 -6.51 16.98 0.88
CA TRP A 223 -5.96 16.03 -0.08
C TRP A 223 -6.99 15.13 -0.74
N HIS A 224 -6.74 14.87 -2.01
CA HIS A 224 -7.57 14.09 -2.91
C HIS A 224 -6.75 12.97 -3.53
N VAL A 225 -7.43 11.87 -3.83
CA VAL A 225 -6.87 10.71 -4.52
C VAL A 225 -7.55 10.62 -5.88
N ASN A 226 -6.75 10.56 -6.94
CA ASN A 226 -7.18 10.44 -8.33
C ASN A 226 -6.69 9.13 -8.95
#